data_AF-A0A173MCN4-F1
#
_entry.id   AF-A0A173MCN4-F1
#
_cell.length_a   1.000
_cell.length_b   1.000
_cell.length_c   1.000
_cell.angle_alpha   90.00
_cell.angle_beta   90.00
_cell.angle_gamma   90.00
#
_symmetry.space_group_name_H-M   'P 1'
#
loop_
_entity.id
_entity.type
_entity.pdbx_description
1 polymer ?
#
loop_
_entity_poly.entity_id
_entity_poly.type
_entity_poly.pdbx_seq_one_letter_code
_entity_poly.pdbx_strand_id
1 'polypeptide(L)' 'MEGKLEAHYENRVYFFTIVSKKADEVAIMMYGTSYILVKVNGEWRNKIGNKMNLVPGLVDAVIVAANP' A
#
# COMPACT_ATOMS: atom_id res chain seq x y z
N MET A 1 2.40 -12.74 11.96
CA MET A 1 2.36 -11.28 11.71
C MET A 1 3.58 -10.97 10.88
N GLU A 2 3.40 -10.71 9.59
CA GLU A 2 4.52 -10.21 8.77
C GLU A 2 4.98 -8.88 9.37
N GLY A 3 6.29 -8.74 9.53
CA GLY A 3 6.91 -7.61 10.21
C GLY A 3 6.59 -6.27 9.55
N LYS A 4 6.87 -5.20 10.27
CA LYS A 4 6.82 -3.83 9.74
C LYS A 4 7.65 -3.76 8.45
N LEU A 5 6.99 -3.41 7.34
CA LEU A 5 7.61 -3.19 6.03
C LEU A 5 7.89 -1.70 5.84
N GLU A 6 8.73 -1.40 4.85
CA GLU A 6 9.06 -0.05 4.43
C GLU A 6 8.94 0.11 2.92
N ALA A 7 8.36 1.23 2.50
CA ALA A 7 8.32 1.68 1.12
C ALA A 7 9.18 2.93 0.99
N HIS A 8 9.99 2.98 -0.05
CA HIS A 8 10.85 4.12 -0.37
C HIS A 8 10.22 4.88 -1.51
N TYR A 9 9.87 6.14 -1.28
CA TYR A 9 9.27 7.00 -2.30
C TYR A 9 9.83 8.42 -2.18
N GLU A 10 10.36 8.93 -3.29
CA GLU A 10 11.17 10.15 -3.33
C GLU A 10 12.30 10.10 -2.29
N ASN A 11 12.42 11.10 -1.42
CA ASN A 11 13.44 11.20 -0.37
C ASN A 11 12.90 10.76 1.00
N ARG A 12 11.91 9.88 1.05
CA ARG A 12 11.22 9.48 2.29
C ARG A 12 11.04 7.96 2.40
N VAL A 13 11.10 7.48 3.64
CA VAL A 13 10.80 6.08 4.00
C VAL A 13 9.45 6.04 4.71
N TYR A 14 8.56 5.18 4.21
CA TYR A 14 7.20 5.00 4.71
C TYR A 14 7.05 3.62 5.31
N PHE A 15 6.83 3.55 6.62
CA PHE A 15 6.64 2.28 7.30
C PHE A 15 5.17 1.89 7.37
N PHE A 16 4.87 0.63 7.11
CA PHE A 16 3.52 0.09 7.14
C PHE A 16 3.51 -1.39 7.53
N THR A 17 2.32 -1.92 7.81
CA THR A 17 2.10 -3.36 8.00
C THR A 17 1.03 -3.85 7.03
N ILE A 18 1.19 -5.07 6.52
CA ILE A 18 0.15 -5.73 5.75
C ILE A 18 -0.95 -6.19 6.71
N VAL A 19 -2.19 -5.78 6.43
CA VAL A 19 -3.39 -6.22 7.13
C VAL A 19 -4.00 -7.42 6.42
N SER A 20 -4.09 -7.36 5.09
CA SER A 20 -4.50 -8.49 4.26
C SER A 20 -3.93 -8.35 2.85
N LYS A 21 -3.78 -9.48 2.16
CA LYS A 21 -3.20 -9.55 0.83
C LYS A 21 -3.93 -10.60 -0.01
N LYS A 22 -4.41 -10.17 -1.17
CA LYS A 22 -5.06 -10.96 -2.22
C LYS A 22 -4.44 -10.62 -3.57
N ALA A 23 -4.81 -11.36 -4.62
CA ALA A 23 -4.25 -11.18 -5.96
C ALA A 23 -4.50 -9.76 -6.55
N ASP A 24 -5.64 -9.15 -6.20
CA ASP A 24 -6.14 -7.89 -6.74
C ASP A 24 -6.45 -6.84 -5.65
N GLU A 25 -6.19 -7.15 -4.39
CA GLU A 25 -6.45 -6.25 -3.25
C GLU A 25 -5.39 -6.44 -2.16
N VAL A 26 -4.80 -5.33 -1.70
CA VAL A 26 -3.87 -5.31 -0.56
C VAL A 26 -4.37 -4.26 0.43
N ALA A 27 -4.61 -4.67 1.67
CA ALA A 27 -4.92 -3.76 2.76
C ALA A 27 -3.68 -3.56 3.63
N ILE A 28 -3.35 -2.31 3.91
CA ILE A 28 -2.22 -1.93 4.77
C ILE A 28 -2.65 -0.99 5.88
N MET A 29 -1.85 -0.94 6.95
CA MET A 29 -1.92 0.07 7.99
C MET A 29 -0.62 0.87 7.96
N MET A 30 -0.72 2.18 7.72
CA MET A 30 0.41 3.11 7.69
C MET A 30 0.12 4.25 8.65
N TYR A 31 0.95 4.38 9.69
CA TYR A 31 0.83 5.44 10.72
C TYR A 31 -0.57 5.60 11.32
N GLY A 32 -1.25 4.48 11.61
CA GLY A 32 -2.61 4.47 12.17
C GLY A 32 -3.73 4.75 11.16
N THR A 33 -3.41 4.86 9.87
CA THR A 33 -4.39 5.00 8.80
C THR A 33 -4.45 3.74 7.95
N SER A 34 -5.66 3.20 7.77
CA SER A 34 -5.92 2.05 6.91
C SER A 34 -6.03 2.50 5.45
N TYR A 35 -5.34 1.80 4.56
CA TYR A 35 -5.46 1.97 3.12
C TYR A 35 -5.78 0.63 2.46
N ILE A 36 -6.72 0.64 1.52
CA ILE A 36 -6.96 -0.48 0.63
C ILE A 36 -6.48 -0.09 -0.77
N LEU A 37 -5.60 -0.92 -1.32
CA LEU A 37 -5.06 -0.79 -2.67
C LEU A 37 -5.65 -1.90 -3.53
N VAL A 38 -6.14 -1.56 -4.71
CA VAL A 38 -6.79 -2.50 -5.64
C VAL A 38 -6.10 -2.48 -6.99
N LYS A 39 -5.97 -3.64 -7.61
CA LYS A 39 -5.46 -3.79 -8.96
C LYS A 39 -6.60 -3.70 -9.96
N VAL A 40 -6.56 -2.73 -10.87
CA VAL A 40 -7.55 -2.59 -11.93
C VAL A 40 -6.86 -2.35 -13.25
N ASN A 41 -7.21 -3.13 -14.27
CA ASN A 41 -6.57 -3.09 -15.59
C ASN A 41 -5.03 -3.23 -15.53
N GLY A 42 -4.52 -3.98 -14.55
CA GLY A 42 -3.08 -4.19 -14.38
C GLY A 42 -2.38 -3.19 -13.46
N GLU A 43 -3.02 -2.06 -13.14
CA GLU A 43 -2.44 -0.98 -12.33
C GLU A 43 -2.98 -0.99 -10.91
N TRP A 44 -2.11 -0.71 -9.94
CA TRP A 44 -2.51 -0.59 -8.54
C TRP A 44 -2.93 0.84 -8.21
N ARG A 45 -4.02 1.00 -7.48
CA ARG A 45 -4.55 2.30 -7.08
C ARG A 45 -5.28 2.23 -5.75
N ASN A 46 -5.48 3.38 -5.12
CA ASN A 46 -6.34 3.50 -3.95
C ASN A 46 -7.76 3.02 -4.30
N LYS A 47 -8.36 2.22 -3.41
CA LYS A 47 -9.78 1.89 -3.48
C LYS A 47 -10.62 3.15 -3.24
N ILE A 48 -11.71 3.28 -4.00
CA ILE A 48 -12.71 4.33 -3.77
C ILE A 48 -13.29 4.14 -2.35
N GLY A 49 -13.29 5.22 -1.57
CA GLY A 49 -13.80 5.22 -0.19
C GLY A 49 -12.72 5.12 0.90
N ASN A 50 -11.43 5.04 0.55
CA ASN A 50 -10.38 5.25 1.54
C ASN A 50 -10.51 6.66 2.16
N LYS A 51 -10.29 6.78 3.48
CA LYS A 51 -10.34 8.07 4.19
C LYS A 51 -9.28 9.05 3.68
N MET A 52 -8.13 8.53 3.27
CA MET A 52 -7.03 9.27 2.64
C MET A 52 -6.50 8.44 1.48
N ASN A 53 -5.88 9.11 0.50
CA ASN A 53 -5.26 8.45 -0.64
C ASN A 53 -3.74 8.62 -0.59
N LEU A 54 -3.03 7.55 -0.92
CA LEU A 54 -1.61 7.62 -1.25
C LEU A 54 -1.47 8.18 -2.66
N VAL A 55 -0.40 8.95 -2.92
CA VAL A 55 -0.07 9.34 -4.30
C VAL A 55 0.35 8.12 -5.13
N PRO A 56 0.15 8.11 -6.46
CA PRO A 56 0.39 6.92 -7.29
C PRO A 56 1.77 6.28 -7.10
N GLY A 57 2.85 7.07 -7.11
CA GLY A 57 4.20 6.51 -6.93
C GLY A 57 4.44 5.88 -5.54
N LEU A 58 3.75 6.35 -4.50
CA LEU A 58 3.79 5.72 -3.18
C LEU A 58 2.95 4.44 -3.14
N VAL A 59 1.84 4.37 -3.89
CA VAL A 59 1.09 3.11 -4.09
C VAL A 59 2.00 2.06 -4.69
N ASP A 60 2.72 2.38 -5.76
CA ASP A 60 3.63 1.45 -6.43
C ASP A 60 4.73 0.98 -5.48
N ALA A 61 5.38 1.90 -4.76
CA ALA A 61 6.42 1.58 -3.79
C ALA A 61 5.92 0.64 -2.68
N VAL A 62 4.71 0.88 -2.17
CA VAL A 62 4.06 0.01 -1.17
C VAL A 62 3.79 -1.38 -1.73
N ILE A 63 3.29 -1.48 -2.96
CA ILE A 63 2.97 -2.78 -3.58
C ILE A 63 4.24 -3.58 -3.88
N VAL A 64 5.31 -2.93 -4.32
CA VAL A 64 6.63 -3.56 -4.49
C VAL A 64 7.12 -4.12 -3.16
N ALA A 65 7.12 -3.30 -2.11
CA ALA A 65 7.53 -3.75 -0.78
C ALA A 65 6.63 -4.88 -0.23
N ALA A 66 5.33 -4.87 -0.56
CA ALA A 66 4.39 -5.89 -0.14
C ALA A 66 4.46 -7.21 -0.96
N ASN A 67 5.12 -7.22 -2.12
CA ASN A 67 5.31 -8.37 -3.00
C ASN A 67 6.80 -8.58 -3.33
N PRO A 68 7.59 -9.17 -2.41
CA PRO A 68 8.98 -9.53 -2.71
C PRO A 68 9.06 -10.62 -3.80
#